data_AF-A0A7S1SP30-F1
#
_entry.id   AF-A0A7S1SP30-F1
#
_cell.length_a   1.000
_cell.length_b   1.000
_cell.length_c   1.000
_cell.angle_alpha   90.00
_cell.angle_beta   90.00
_cell.angle_gamma   90.00
#
_symmetry.space_group_name_H-M   'P 1'
#
loop_
_entity.id
_entity.type
_entity.pdbx_description
1 polymer ?
#
loop_
_entity_poly.entity_id
_entity_poly.type
_entity_poly.pdbx_seq_one_letter_code
_entity_poly.pdbx_strand_id
1 'polypeptide(L)'
;SSEATDRLAKLPKCDPPPNAALPNTATAAACTSFREFRYKLEQDGWFERNPLMEAAMLANVVGLCAAGTALAHEHPLVGTLLLSLGMQQAGWLGHDYIHGRGWWCEMMKVLGTVVNGHSSEWWTQKHSMHHVFTNEHAKDEDITQEPFFFLEHPEVTGAQDSPLRRYQHLYA
;
A
#
# COMPACT_ATOMS: atom_id res chain seq x y z
N SER A 1 12.21 15.45 -8.99
CA SER A 1 11.24 15.70 -10.08
C SER A 1 10.67 17.10 -9.92
N SER A 2 10.55 17.87 -11.01
CA SER A 2 9.90 19.20 -11.02
C SER A 2 8.47 19.14 -10.49
N GLU A 3 7.77 18.04 -10.75
CA GLU A 3 6.39 17.82 -10.29
C GLU A 3 6.27 17.79 -8.76
N ALA A 4 7.24 17.18 -8.06
CA ALA A 4 7.20 17.12 -6.60
C ALA A 4 7.39 18.51 -5.99
N THR A 5 8.31 19.31 -6.55
CA THR A 5 8.51 20.71 -6.17
C THR A 5 7.29 21.57 -6.51
N ASP A 6 6.63 21.33 -7.64
CA ASP A 6 5.40 22.05 -8.03
C ASP A 6 4.23 21.73 -7.10
N ARG A 7 4.08 20.46 -6.69
CA ARG A 7 3.07 20.03 -5.72
C ARG A 7 3.37 20.63 -4.34
N LEU A 8 4.62 20.61 -3.90
CA LEU A 8 5.05 21.22 -2.63
C LEU A 8 4.78 22.74 -2.62
N ALA A 9 5.02 23.42 -3.73
CA ALA A 9 4.76 24.86 -3.85
C ALA A 9 3.27 25.22 -3.74
N LYS A 10 2.36 24.27 -4.00
CA LYS A 10 0.91 24.44 -3.86
C LYS A 10 0.42 24.19 -2.43
N LEU A 11 1.22 23.56 -1.57
CA LEU A 11 0.82 23.32 -0.18
C LEU A 11 0.85 24.63 0.62
N PRO A 12 -0.07 24.83 1.57
CA PRO A 12 0.00 25.94 2.50
C PRO A 12 1.35 25.93 3.22
N LYS A 13 1.97 27.11 3.38
CA LYS A 13 3.14 27.24 4.23
C LYS A 13 2.70 27.01 5.68
N CYS A 14 3.20 25.96 6.30
CA CYS A 14 3.01 25.71 7.73
C CYS A 14 4.24 26.20 8.48
N ASP A 15 4.03 26.96 9.55
CA ASP A 15 5.10 27.27 10.49
C ASP A 15 5.60 25.98 11.13
N PRO A 16 6.92 25.89 11.42
CA PRO A 16 7.43 24.77 12.20
C PRO A 16 6.74 24.72 13.57
N PRO A 17 6.56 23.53 14.16
CA PRO A 17 5.95 23.42 15.49
C PRO A 17 6.77 24.23 16.51
N PRO A 18 6.13 24.82 17.55
CA PRO A 18 6.77 25.78 18.46
C PRO A 18 8.04 25.31 19.17
N ASN A 19 8.30 23.99 19.18
CA ASN A 19 9.47 23.35 19.77
C ASN A 19 10.19 22.43 18.77
N ALA A 20 10.22 22.80 17.48
CA ALA A 20 10.97 22.05 16.47
C ALA A 20 12.46 22.07 16.82
N ALA A 21 12.93 21.05 17.53
CA ALA A 21 14.34 20.87 17.80
C ALA A 21 15.04 20.55 16.48
N LEU A 22 16.15 21.24 16.21
CA LEU A 22 17.04 20.82 15.14
C LEU A 22 17.54 19.40 15.45
N PRO A 23 17.72 18.55 14.41
CA PRO A 23 18.25 17.22 14.61
C PRO A 23 19.60 17.31 15.33
N ASN A 24 19.80 16.45 16.34
CA ASN A 24 21.11 16.35 16.99
C ASN A 24 22.17 15.86 15.97
N THR A 25 23.44 15.92 16.35
CA THR A 25 24.55 15.54 15.46
C THR A 25 24.43 14.12 14.91
N ALA A 26 23.97 13.17 15.73
CA ALA A 26 23.75 11.79 15.29
C ALA A 26 22.61 11.68 14.27
N THR A 27 21.47 12.33 14.51
CA THR A 27 20.34 12.37 13.57
C THR A 27 20.74 13.05 12.26
N ALA A 28 21.47 14.16 12.32
CA ALA A 28 21.95 14.86 11.12
C ALA A 28 22.92 13.99 10.29
N ALA A 29 23.82 13.25 10.96
CA ALA A 29 24.73 12.31 10.31
C ALA A 29 23.96 11.14 9.66
N ALA A 30 22.94 10.60 10.34
CA ALA A 30 22.09 9.54 9.79
C ALA A 30 21.30 10.02 8.55
N CYS A 31 20.70 11.21 8.61
CA CYS A 31 20.01 11.81 7.46
C CYS A 31 20.94 12.02 6.26
N THR A 32 22.18 12.46 6.51
CA THR A 32 23.19 12.63 5.45
C THR A 32 23.58 11.29 4.85
N SER A 33 23.88 10.29 5.69
CA SER A 33 24.23 8.94 5.26
C SER A 33 23.11 8.30 4.43
N PHE A 34 21.86 8.48 4.84
CA PHE A 34 20.70 8.01 4.09
C PHE A 34 20.57 8.69 2.73
N ARG A 35 20.81 10.01 2.65
CA ARG A 35 20.79 10.75 1.38
C ARG A 35 21.87 10.26 0.42
N GLU A 36 23.08 10.03 0.91
CA GLU A 36 24.19 9.49 0.13
C GLU A 36 23.89 8.07 -0.38
N PHE A 37 23.37 7.21 0.51
CA PHE A 37 22.97 5.85 0.14
C PHE A 37 21.88 5.85 -0.95
N ARG A 38 20.83 6.66 -0.78
CA ARG A 38 19.77 6.82 -1.77
C ARG A 38 20.32 7.32 -3.11
N TYR A 39 21.25 8.26 -3.10
CA TYR A 39 21.89 8.75 -4.32
C TYR A 39 22.68 7.66 -5.03
N LYS A 40 23.38 6.80 -4.28
CA LYS A 40 24.05 5.63 -4.86
C LYS A 40 23.05 4.67 -5.51
N LEU A 41 21.93 4.37 -4.85
CA LEU A 41 20.88 3.53 -5.43
C LEU A 41 20.31 4.13 -6.73
N GLU A 42 20.15 5.46 -6.79
CA GLU A 42 19.75 6.17 -8.02
C GLU A 42 20.79 5.99 -9.14
N GLN A 43 22.07 6.21 -8.85
CA GLN A 43 23.15 6.03 -9.83
C GLN A 43 23.28 4.59 -10.34
N ASP A 44 23.11 3.63 -9.44
CA ASP A 44 23.18 2.21 -9.73
C ASP A 44 21.91 1.70 -10.47
N GLY A 45 20.94 2.58 -10.74
CA GLY A 45 19.75 2.29 -11.53
C GLY A 45 18.67 1.49 -10.80
N TRP A 46 18.72 1.39 -9.47
CA TRP A 46 17.75 0.58 -8.68
C TRP A 46 16.31 1.09 -8.75
N PHE A 47 16.11 2.35 -9.13
CA PHE A 47 14.78 2.95 -9.30
C PHE A 47 14.31 2.98 -10.76
N GLU A 48 15.14 2.53 -11.71
CA GLU A 48 14.76 2.45 -13.11
C GLU A 48 13.80 1.29 -13.34
N ARG A 49 12.73 1.54 -14.12
CA ARG A 49 11.74 0.51 -14.41
C ARG A 49 12.33 -0.53 -15.36
N ASN A 50 12.26 -1.80 -14.97
CA ASN A 50 12.62 -2.93 -15.81
C ASN A 50 11.38 -3.41 -16.62
N PRO A 51 11.32 -3.19 -17.94
CA PRO A 51 10.15 -3.52 -18.75
C PRO A 51 9.88 -5.03 -18.86
N LEU A 52 10.91 -5.87 -18.74
CA LEU A 52 10.74 -7.32 -18.76
C LEU A 52 10.10 -7.81 -17.46
N MET A 53 10.55 -7.28 -16.32
CA MET A 53 9.96 -7.59 -15.03
C MET A 53 8.51 -7.11 -14.97
N GLU A 54 8.26 -5.89 -15.47
CA GLU A 54 6.93 -5.30 -15.60
C GLU A 54 5.98 -6.20 -16.41
N ALA A 55 6.41 -6.62 -17.61
CA ALA A 55 5.64 -7.53 -18.46
C ALA A 55 5.40 -8.89 -17.78
N ALA A 56 6.39 -9.43 -17.06
CA ALA A 56 6.25 -10.68 -16.34
C ALA A 56 5.22 -10.58 -15.20
N MET A 57 5.23 -9.50 -14.42
CA MET A 57 4.25 -9.27 -13.34
C MET A 57 2.83 -9.14 -13.90
N LEU A 58 2.65 -8.40 -15.00
CA LEU A 58 1.34 -8.30 -15.67
C LEU A 58 0.89 -9.63 -16.28
N ALA A 59 1.79 -10.37 -16.91
CA ALA A 59 1.50 -11.68 -17.46
C ALA A 59 1.06 -12.67 -16.38
N ASN A 60 1.64 -12.60 -15.17
CA ASN A 60 1.19 -13.41 -14.04
C ASN A 60 -0.26 -13.09 -13.66
N VAL A 61 -0.61 -11.81 -13.51
CA VAL A 61 -1.99 -11.41 -13.18
C VAL A 61 -2.96 -11.87 -14.27
N VAL A 62 -2.71 -11.52 -15.52
CA VAL A 62 -3.58 -11.85 -16.65
C VAL A 62 -3.68 -13.36 -16.84
N GLY A 63 -2.55 -14.08 -16.77
CA GLY A 63 -2.49 -15.52 -16.95
C GLY A 63 -3.26 -16.27 -15.88
N LEU A 64 -3.09 -15.91 -14.60
CA LEU A 64 -3.82 -16.52 -13.48
C LEU A 64 -5.32 -16.26 -13.58
N CYS A 65 -5.72 -15.02 -13.86
CA CYS A 65 -7.14 -14.69 -14.02
C CYS A 65 -7.76 -15.41 -15.22
N ALA A 66 -7.11 -15.40 -16.38
CA ALA A 66 -7.63 -16.06 -17.59
C ALA A 66 -7.71 -17.58 -17.42
N ALA A 67 -6.66 -18.22 -16.91
CA ALA A 67 -6.66 -19.66 -16.66
C ALA A 67 -7.70 -20.05 -15.59
N GLY A 68 -7.81 -19.26 -14.53
CA GLY A 68 -8.80 -19.47 -13.48
C GLY A 68 -10.24 -19.35 -14.01
N THR A 69 -10.54 -18.33 -14.83
CA THR A 69 -11.84 -18.18 -15.48
C THR A 69 -12.15 -19.34 -16.43
N ALA A 70 -11.18 -19.75 -17.26
CA ALA A 70 -11.37 -20.84 -18.21
C ALA A 70 -11.66 -22.18 -17.52
N LEU A 71 -11.01 -22.45 -16.38
CA LEU A 71 -11.16 -23.69 -15.63
C LEU A 71 -12.30 -23.66 -14.60
N ALA A 72 -12.90 -22.51 -14.32
CA ALA A 72 -13.89 -22.37 -13.26
C ALA A 72 -15.12 -23.28 -13.41
N HIS A 73 -15.53 -23.59 -14.64
CA HIS A 73 -16.68 -24.45 -14.88
C HIS A 73 -16.35 -25.95 -14.74
N GLU A 74 -15.28 -26.41 -15.39
CA GLU A 74 -14.91 -27.84 -15.43
C GLU A 74 -14.14 -28.29 -14.18
N HIS A 75 -13.34 -27.40 -13.62
CA HIS A 75 -12.49 -27.65 -12.47
C HIS A 75 -12.63 -26.52 -11.44
N PRO A 76 -13.80 -26.39 -10.79
CA PRO A 76 -14.15 -25.24 -9.97
C PRO A 76 -13.14 -24.95 -8.86
N LEU A 77 -12.61 -25.98 -8.19
CA LEU A 77 -11.58 -25.78 -7.16
C LEU A 77 -10.29 -25.20 -7.71
N VAL A 78 -9.83 -25.68 -8.87
CA VAL A 78 -8.61 -25.16 -9.52
C VAL A 78 -8.86 -23.75 -10.05
N GLY A 79 -10.02 -23.52 -10.67
CA GLY A 79 -10.44 -22.21 -11.14
C GLY A 79 -10.49 -21.18 -10.01
N THR A 80 -11.10 -21.54 -8.87
CA THR A 80 -11.12 -20.69 -7.66
C THR A 80 -9.71 -20.38 -7.17
N LEU A 81 -8.84 -21.38 -7.02
CA LEU A 81 -7.46 -21.15 -6.54
C LEU A 81 -6.69 -20.21 -7.46
N LEU A 82 -6.75 -20.41 -8.78
CA LEU A 82 -6.07 -19.57 -9.75
C LEU A 82 -6.63 -18.15 -9.78
N LEU A 83 -7.96 -17.99 -9.71
CA LEU A 83 -8.60 -16.69 -9.61
C LEU A 83 -8.21 -15.96 -8.32
N SER A 84 -8.21 -16.66 -7.18
CA SER A 84 -7.79 -16.08 -5.89
C SER A 84 -6.34 -15.61 -5.94
N LEU A 85 -5.43 -16.42 -6.49
CA LEU A 85 -4.04 -16.02 -6.67
C LEU A 85 -3.91 -14.83 -7.64
N GLY A 86 -4.63 -14.85 -8.77
CA GLY A 86 -4.62 -13.76 -9.75
C GLY A 86 -5.11 -12.44 -9.15
N MET A 87 -6.21 -12.47 -8.40
CA MET A 87 -6.75 -11.32 -7.68
C MET A 87 -5.77 -10.81 -6.60
N GLN A 88 -5.11 -11.70 -5.87
CA GLN A 88 -4.09 -11.32 -4.87
C GLN A 88 -2.89 -10.63 -5.53
N GLN A 89 -2.40 -11.17 -6.64
CA GLN A 89 -1.29 -10.57 -7.40
C GLN A 89 -1.69 -9.22 -8.01
N ALA A 90 -2.92 -9.10 -8.51
CA ALA A 90 -3.46 -7.84 -9.03
C ALA A 90 -3.53 -6.77 -7.94
N GLY A 91 -3.92 -7.14 -6.72
CA GLY A 91 -3.95 -6.22 -5.58
C GLY A 91 -2.57 -5.66 -5.23
N TRP A 92 -1.54 -6.51 -5.18
CA TRP A 92 -0.15 -6.08 -4.94
C TRP A 92 0.40 -5.22 -6.07
N LEU A 93 0.20 -5.63 -7.32
CA LEU A 93 0.68 -4.87 -8.47
C LEU A 93 -0.05 -3.52 -8.61
N GLY A 94 -1.36 -3.51 -8.32
CA GLY A 94 -2.16 -2.29 -8.23
C GLY A 94 -1.68 -1.35 -7.13
N HIS A 95 -1.36 -1.87 -5.93
CA HIS A 95 -0.72 -1.12 -4.85
C HIS A 95 0.57 -0.44 -5.33
N ASP A 96 1.43 -1.18 -6.02
CA ASP A 96 2.71 -0.67 -6.52
C ASP A 96 2.53 0.42 -7.57
N TYR A 97 1.52 0.32 -8.44
CA TYR A 97 1.21 1.38 -9.41
C TYR A 97 0.65 2.65 -8.77
N ILE A 98 -0.14 2.52 -7.71
CA ILE A 98 -0.68 3.69 -7.00
C ILE A 98 0.44 4.47 -6.30
N HIS A 99 1.39 3.77 -5.68
CA HIS A 99 2.60 4.39 -5.09
C HIS A 99 3.60 4.87 -6.13
N GLY A 100 3.64 4.15 -7.25
CA GLY A 100 4.61 4.35 -8.30
C GLY A 100 4.52 5.73 -8.94
N ARG A 101 5.65 6.15 -9.52
CA ARG A 101 5.78 7.45 -10.18
C ARG A 101 6.00 7.28 -11.68
N GLY A 102 5.67 8.33 -12.42
CA GLY A 102 5.81 8.37 -13.88
C GLY A 102 4.55 7.93 -14.61
N TRP A 103 4.52 8.23 -15.91
CA TRP A 103 3.33 8.12 -16.75
C TRP A 103 2.72 6.70 -16.78
N TRP A 104 3.56 5.66 -16.76
CA TRP A 104 3.12 4.27 -16.79
C TRP A 104 2.32 3.91 -15.53
N CYS A 105 2.84 4.28 -14.35
CA CYS A 105 2.13 4.09 -13.09
C CYS A 105 0.81 4.83 -13.08
N GLU A 106 0.81 6.11 -13.47
CA GLU A 106 -0.41 6.93 -13.55
C GLU A 106 -1.49 6.28 -14.43
N MET A 107 -1.12 5.75 -15.59
CA MET A 107 -2.03 5.01 -16.47
C MET A 107 -2.53 3.72 -15.81
N MET A 108 -1.66 2.99 -15.11
CA MET A 108 -1.94 1.66 -14.56
C MET A 108 -2.58 1.68 -13.17
N LYS A 109 -2.78 2.84 -12.53
CA LYS A 109 -3.48 2.94 -11.22
C LYS A 109 -4.87 2.32 -11.22
N VAL A 110 -5.50 2.22 -12.39
CA VAL A 110 -6.84 1.64 -12.58
C VAL A 110 -6.84 0.10 -12.52
N LEU A 111 -5.68 -0.56 -12.51
CA LEU A 111 -5.59 -2.03 -12.51
C LEU A 111 -6.41 -2.65 -11.36
N GLY A 112 -6.22 -2.17 -10.13
CA GLY A 112 -6.97 -2.66 -8.97
C GLY A 112 -8.49 -2.45 -9.11
N THR A 113 -8.92 -1.36 -9.74
CA THR A 113 -10.33 -1.12 -10.04
C THR A 113 -10.88 -2.11 -11.05
N VAL A 114 -10.15 -2.41 -12.12
CA VAL A 114 -10.61 -3.32 -13.17
C VAL A 114 -10.63 -4.77 -12.70
N VAL A 115 -9.60 -5.20 -11.96
CA VAL A 115 -9.42 -6.62 -11.59
C VAL A 115 -10.07 -6.94 -10.24
N ASN A 116 -9.92 -6.08 -9.24
CA ASN A 116 -10.40 -6.31 -7.87
C ASN A 116 -11.70 -5.56 -7.55
N GLY A 117 -12.13 -4.62 -8.39
CA GLY A 117 -13.42 -3.93 -8.24
C GLY A 117 -13.44 -2.81 -7.19
N HIS A 118 -12.29 -2.37 -6.66
CA HIS A 118 -12.21 -1.27 -5.69
C HIS A 118 -11.73 0.04 -6.32
N SER A 119 -12.17 1.19 -5.80
CA SER A 119 -11.73 2.50 -6.27
C SER A 119 -10.26 2.76 -5.93
N SER A 120 -9.46 3.19 -6.92
CA SER A 120 -8.08 3.63 -6.68
C SER A 120 -8.01 4.88 -5.80
N GLU A 121 -9.02 5.75 -5.86
CA GLU A 121 -9.09 6.96 -5.02
C GLU A 121 -9.33 6.59 -3.56
N TRP A 122 -10.35 5.77 -3.29
CA TRP A 122 -10.62 5.27 -1.94
C TRP A 122 -9.38 4.58 -1.37
N TRP A 123 -8.77 3.70 -2.16
CA TRP A 123 -7.59 2.98 -1.74
C TRP A 123 -6.42 3.93 -1.45
N THR A 124 -6.18 4.93 -2.30
CA THR A 124 -5.11 5.93 -2.10
C THR A 124 -5.33 6.71 -0.81
N GLN A 125 -6.56 7.15 -0.55
CA GLN A 125 -6.90 7.89 0.67
C GLN A 125 -6.70 7.03 1.92
N LYS A 126 -7.32 5.85 1.96
CA LYS A 126 -7.20 4.90 3.08
C LYS A 126 -5.74 4.55 3.38
N HIS A 127 -5.00 4.18 2.35
CA HIS A 127 -3.62 3.74 2.51
C HIS A 127 -2.66 4.90 2.85
N SER A 128 -2.90 6.10 2.30
CA SER A 128 -2.12 7.28 2.70
C SER A 128 -2.37 7.65 4.16
N MET A 129 -3.61 7.53 4.63
CA MET A 129 -3.95 7.74 6.05
C MET A 129 -3.22 6.76 6.96
N HIS A 130 -3.17 5.46 6.59
CA HIS A 130 -2.38 4.47 7.31
C HIS A 130 -0.89 4.85 7.41
N HIS A 131 -0.26 5.31 6.33
CA HIS A 131 1.17 5.69 6.38
C HIS A 131 1.45 6.98 7.15
N VAL A 132 0.46 7.86 7.29
CA VAL A 132 0.61 9.13 8.03
C VAL A 132 0.26 8.97 9.50
N PHE A 133 -0.74 8.14 9.81
CA PHE A 133 -1.31 7.95 11.14
C PHE A 133 -1.30 6.48 11.53
N THR A 134 -0.19 5.78 11.29
CA THR A 134 -0.10 4.33 11.47
C THR A 134 -0.50 3.90 12.88
N ASN A 135 -1.47 2.98 12.98
CA ASN A 135 -2.01 2.48 14.24
C ASN A 135 -2.62 3.56 15.15
N GLU A 136 -3.04 4.70 14.59
CA GLU A 136 -3.73 5.74 15.34
C GLU A 136 -5.25 5.54 15.27
N HIS A 137 -5.88 5.44 16.44
CA HIS A 137 -7.32 5.29 16.56
C HIS A 137 -8.09 6.37 15.78
N ALA A 138 -9.18 5.96 15.14
CA ALA A 138 -10.08 6.80 14.34
C ALA A 138 -9.44 7.52 13.13
N LYS A 139 -8.15 7.30 12.86
CA LYS A 139 -7.45 7.86 11.69
C LYS A 139 -6.97 6.78 10.74
N ASP A 140 -6.57 5.64 11.28
CA ASP A 140 -6.13 4.49 10.51
C ASP A 140 -7.22 3.42 10.47
N GLU A 141 -7.86 3.27 9.31
CA GLU A 141 -8.87 2.24 9.09
C GLU A 141 -8.25 0.82 8.99
N ASP A 142 -6.92 0.69 8.86
CA ASP A 142 -6.26 -0.62 8.80
C ASP A 142 -6.31 -1.36 10.15
N ILE A 143 -6.50 -0.64 11.27
CA ILE A 143 -6.68 -1.25 12.60
C ILE A 143 -8.13 -1.52 12.98
N THR A 144 -9.10 -1.05 12.18
CA THR A 144 -10.54 -1.28 12.40
C THR A 144 -11.02 -2.50 11.62
N GLN A 145 -10.64 -3.69 12.08
CA GLN A 145 -10.85 -4.98 11.38
C GLN A 145 -11.89 -5.87 12.06
N GLU A 146 -12.65 -5.34 13.03
CA GLU A 146 -13.72 -6.06 13.69
C GLU A 146 -14.85 -6.44 12.70
N PRO A 147 -15.50 -7.61 12.87
CA PRO A 147 -15.35 -8.57 13.98
C PRO A 147 -14.28 -9.65 13.74
N PHE A 148 -13.48 -9.54 12.68
CA PHE A 148 -12.48 -10.56 12.35
C PHE A 148 -11.25 -10.42 13.24
N PHE A 149 -10.67 -9.22 13.32
CA PHE A 149 -9.54 -8.94 14.21
C PHE A 149 -9.87 -7.78 15.13
N PHE A 150 -9.67 -8.01 16.42
CA PHE A 150 -9.79 -7.07 17.52
C PHE A 150 -8.38 -6.55 17.86
N LEU A 151 -7.86 -5.64 17.05
CA LEU A 151 -6.49 -5.15 17.15
C LEU A 151 -6.31 -4.10 18.25
N GLU A 152 -7.39 -3.40 18.61
CA GLU A 152 -7.36 -2.33 19.59
C GLU A 152 -8.18 -2.66 20.83
N HIS A 153 -7.71 -2.28 22.02
CA HIS A 153 -8.37 -2.59 23.27
C HIS A 153 -9.66 -1.76 23.45
N PRO A 154 -10.78 -2.33 23.96
CA PRO A 154 -12.04 -1.61 24.12
C PRO A 154 -11.93 -0.36 25.01
N GLU A 155 -10.98 -0.34 25.94
CA GLU A 155 -10.72 0.84 26.79
C GLU A 155 -10.21 2.04 26.00
N VAL A 156 -9.49 1.80 24.89
CA VAL A 156 -8.96 2.86 24.01
C VAL A 156 -10.07 3.39 23.10
N THR A 157 -10.90 2.49 22.57
CA THR A 157 -11.94 2.83 21.59
C THR A 157 -13.27 3.25 22.22
N GLY A 158 -13.48 2.94 23.50
CA GLY A 158 -14.79 3.06 24.16
C GLY A 158 -15.84 2.09 23.60
N ALA A 159 -15.46 1.14 22.75
CA ALA A 159 -16.38 0.17 22.14
C ALA A 159 -16.79 -0.92 23.13
N GLN A 160 -17.92 -1.59 22.85
CA GLN A 160 -18.31 -2.77 23.61
C GLN A 160 -17.33 -3.92 23.34
N ASP A 161 -16.85 -4.57 24.40
CA ASP A 161 -15.97 -5.72 24.22
C ASP A 161 -16.72 -6.92 23.64
N SER A 162 -16.18 -7.47 22.54
CA SER A 162 -16.78 -8.60 21.84
C SER A 162 -16.37 -9.93 22.50
N PRO A 163 -17.31 -10.84 22.77
CA PRO A 163 -16.99 -12.19 23.26
C PRO A 163 -16.13 -13.02 22.30
N LEU A 164 -15.95 -12.59 21.05
CA LEU A 164 -15.06 -13.24 20.09
C LEU A 164 -13.58 -12.90 20.35
N ARG A 165 -13.28 -11.74 20.94
CA ARG A 165 -11.92 -11.29 21.25
C ARG A 165 -11.15 -12.30 22.11
N ARG A 166 -11.82 -12.90 23.10
CA ARG A 166 -11.21 -13.93 23.97
C ARG A 166 -10.73 -15.16 23.20
N TYR A 167 -11.27 -15.44 22.02
CA TYR A 167 -10.90 -16.56 21.17
C TYR A 167 -9.96 -16.17 20.03
N GLN A 168 -9.57 -14.90 19.91
CA GLN A 168 -8.72 -14.43 18.83
C GLN A 168 -7.41 -15.21 18.72
N HIS A 169 -6.81 -15.57 19.86
CA HIS A 169 -5.60 -16.40 19.93
C HIS A 169 -5.74 -17.81 19.31
N LEU A 170 -6.95 -18.25 18.96
CA LEU A 170 -7.19 -19.54 18.30
C LEU A 170 -7.23 -19.43 16.77
N TYR A 171 -7.49 -18.24 16.23
CA TYR A 171 -7.73 -18.06 14.80
C TYR A 171 -6.88 -16.96 14.14
N ALA A 172 -6.14 -16.17 14.92
CA ALA A 172 -5.28 -15.07 14.49
C ALA A 172 -3.87 -15.20 15.08
#